data_AF-A0A0S7BI86-F1
#
_entry.id   AF-A0A0S7BI86-F1
#
_cell.length_a   1.000
_cell.length_b   1.000
_cell.length_c   1.000
_cell.angle_alpha   90.00
_cell.angle_beta   90.00
_cell.angle_gamma   90.00
#
_symmetry.space_group_name_H-M   'P 1'
#
loop_
_entity.id
_entity.type
_entity.pdbx_description
1 polymer ?
#
loop_
_entity_poly.entity_id
_entity_poly.type
_entity_poly.pdbx_seq_one_letter_code
_entity_poly.pdbx_strand_id
1 'polypeptide(L)'
;MFKMFLLMPAAAVITPGQAISHVLVMLGEILLASFIIERGVEFLFGTVSNLLVGIFPGLSGLLLPNQQNGKAGPFRSGFIQFMAVIFGIFSAWIWKFDLFYLFAQLRMFLAGGADGEILVITTWGIVLTGIVIGMGSVFIHELYKNYFGKQSPVPLDELETFKAG
;
A
#
# COMPACT_ATOMS: atom_id res chain seq x y z
N MET A 1 -19.70 18.55 51.70
CA MET A 1 -18.92 17.30 51.55
C MET A 1 -19.80 16.26 50.86
N PHE A 2 -19.29 15.61 49.81
CA PHE A 2 -19.86 14.42 49.13
C PHE A 2 -21.17 14.55 48.34
N LYS A 3 -21.10 15.14 47.13
CA LYS A 3 -22.02 14.83 46.01
C LYS A 3 -21.44 15.31 44.67
N MET A 4 -20.29 14.75 44.28
CA MET A 4 -19.66 15.07 42.99
C MET A 4 -18.83 13.89 42.45
N PHE A 5 -19.43 12.69 42.42
CA PHE A 5 -18.75 11.45 41.99
C PHE A 5 -19.58 10.56 41.04
N LEU A 6 -20.68 11.05 40.46
CA LEU A 6 -21.63 10.17 39.73
C LEU A 6 -21.97 10.60 38.31
N LEU A 7 -21.02 11.17 37.58
CA LEU A 7 -21.14 11.37 36.13
C LEU A 7 -19.80 11.09 35.43
N MET A 8 -19.21 9.92 35.67
CA MET A 8 -18.31 9.36 34.67
C MET A 8 -19.17 8.72 33.59
N PRO A 9 -19.04 9.13 32.31
CA PRO A 9 -19.74 8.45 31.22
C PRO A 9 -19.30 6.98 31.24
N ALA A 10 -20.27 6.07 31.19
CA ALA A 10 -19.99 4.65 31.06
C ALA A 10 -19.08 4.47 29.84
N ALA A 11 -17.80 4.13 30.08
CA ALA A 11 -16.88 3.81 29.02
C ALA A 11 -17.52 2.68 28.22
N ALA A 12 -17.87 2.95 26.96
CA ALA A 12 -18.52 1.98 26.11
C ALA A 12 -17.60 0.76 26.01
N VAL A 13 -18.01 -0.34 26.64
CA VAL A 13 -17.28 -1.61 26.57
C VAL A 13 -17.39 -2.08 25.12
N ILE A 14 -16.33 -1.88 24.35
CA ILE A 14 -16.24 -2.39 22.98
C ILE A 14 -16.29 -3.91 23.08
N THR A 15 -17.32 -4.51 22.50
CA THR A 15 -17.45 -5.97 22.47
C THR A 15 -16.39 -6.56 21.53
N PRO A 16 -15.91 -7.81 21.77
CA PRO A 16 -14.92 -8.44 20.89
C PRO A 16 -15.31 -8.43 19.41
N GLY A 17 -16.61 -8.56 19.11
CA GLY A 17 -17.13 -8.50 17.74
C GLY A 17 -16.98 -7.13 17.08
N GLN A 18 -17.14 -6.03 17.83
CA GLN A 18 -16.92 -4.67 17.31
C GLN A 18 -15.42 -4.40 17.08
N ALA A 19 -14.55 -4.91 17.94
CA ALA A 19 -13.11 -4.72 17.75
C ALA A 19 -12.59 -5.45 16.49
N ILE A 20 -13.12 -6.64 16.17
CA ILE A 20 -12.79 -7.36 14.93
C ILE A 20 -13.17 -6.53 13.69
N SER A 21 -14.39 -5.97 13.67
CA SER A 21 -14.83 -5.18 12.52
C SER A 21 -13.97 -3.94 12.33
N HIS A 22 -13.57 -3.26 13.40
CA HIS A 22 -12.67 -2.10 13.32
C HIS A 22 -11.29 -2.47 12.76
N VAL A 23 -10.68 -3.58 13.19
CA VAL A 23 -9.38 -4.02 12.67
C VAL A 23 -9.46 -4.38 11.19
N LEU A 24 -10.50 -5.11 10.77
CA LEU A 24 -10.69 -5.48 9.37
C LEU A 24 -10.91 -4.25 8.48
N VAL A 25 -11.68 -3.26 8.95
CA VAL A 25 -11.89 -2.00 8.25
C VAL A 25 -10.57 -1.25 8.10
N MET A 26 -9.78 -1.10 9.16
CA MET A 26 -8.47 -0.44 9.10
C MET A 26 -7.51 -1.13 8.12
N LEU A 27 -7.45 -2.47 8.13
CA LEU A 27 -6.62 -3.21 7.17
C LEU A 27 -7.10 -3.03 5.73
N GLY A 28 -8.42 -3.02 5.51
CA GLY A 28 -9.02 -2.74 4.21
C GLY A 28 -8.68 -1.33 3.69
N GLU A 29 -8.75 -0.32 4.57
CA GLU A 29 -8.37 1.06 4.24
C GLU A 29 -6.89 1.18 3.88
N ILE A 30 -6.00 0.53 4.64
CA ILE A 30 -4.56 0.52 4.36
C ILE A 30 -4.26 -0.13 3.01
N LEU A 31 -4.88 -1.28 2.73
CA LEU A 31 -4.70 -1.97 1.44
C LEU A 31 -5.21 -1.13 0.27
N LEU A 32 -6.40 -0.51 0.41
CA LEU A 32 -6.96 0.37 -0.61
C LEU A 32 -6.07 1.59 -0.85
N ALA A 33 -5.59 2.23 0.22
CA ALA A 33 -4.68 3.35 0.12
C ALA A 33 -3.37 2.97 -0.59
N SER A 34 -2.78 1.82 -0.23
CA SER A 34 -1.58 1.29 -0.88
C SER A 34 -1.79 1.09 -2.39
N PHE A 35 -2.93 0.49 -2.78
CA PHE A 35 -3.28 0.27 -4.19
C PHE A 35 -3.46 1.59 -4.96
N ILE A 36 -4.15 2.57 -4.37
CA ILE A 36 -4.35 3.89 -4.99
C ILE A 36 -3.01 4.60 -5.19
N ILE A 37 -2.12 4.54 -4.19
CA ILE A 37 -0.78 5.12 -4.28
C ILE A 37 0.03 4.44 -5.39
N GLU A 38 0.02 3.11 -5.46
CA GLU A 38 0.72 2.36 -6.52
C GLU A 38 0.29 2.81 -7.91
N ARG A 39 -1.02 2.78 -8.17
CA ARG A 39 -1.58 3.13 -9.48
C ARG A 39 -1.40 4.60 -9.82
N GLY A 40 -1.51 5.48 -8.82
CA GLY A 40 -1.23 6.90 -8.99
C GLY A 40 0.23 7.16 -9.36
N VAL A 41 1.19 6.53 -8.67
CA VAL A 41 2.63 6.70 -8.94
C VAL A 41 3.02 6.11 -10.28
N GLU A 42 2.52 4.92 -10.63
CA GLU A 42 2.78 4.29 -11.92
C GLU A 42 2.28 5.16 -13.09
N PHE A 43 1.05 5.68 -12.96
CA PHE A 43 0.46 6.58 -13.94
C PHE A 43 1.24 7.88 -14.06
N LEU A 44 1.45 8.59 -12.95
CA LEU A 44 2.17 9.87 -12.93
C LEU A 44 3.57 9.71 -13.49
N PHE A 45 4.30 8.68 -13.07
CA PHE A 45 5.64 8.43 -13.56
C PHE A 45 5.66 8.03 -15.03
N GLY A 46 4.71 7.20 -15.48
CA GLY A 46 4.57 6.84 -16.90
C GLY A 46 4.37 8.09 -17.77
N THR A 47 3.46 8.98 -17.36
CA THR A 47 3.20 10.25 -18.05
C THR A 47 4.45 11.13 -18.08
N VAL A 48 5.09 11.34 -16.92
CA VAL A 48 6.29 12.18 -16.81
C VAL A 48 7.47 11.57 -17.58
N SER A 49 7.69 10.25 -17.51
CA SER A 49 8.77 9.58 -18.22
C SER A 49 8.59 9.67 -19.73
N ASN A 50 7.37 9.53 -20.22
CA ASN A 50 7.07 9.66 -21.65
C ASN A 50 7.31 11.10 -22.13
N LEU A 51 6.91 12.08 -21.32
CA LEU A 51 7.17 13.49 -21.61
C LEU A 51 8.68 13.79 -21.66
N LEU A 52 9.44 13.33 -20.65
CA LEU A 52 10.88 13.55 -20.57
C LEU A 52 11.64 12.88 -21.70
N VAL A 53 11.25 11.68 -22.13
CA VAL A 53 11.86 11.00 -23.28
C VAL A 53 11.54 11.73 -24.59
N GLY A 54 10.32 12.29 -24.72
CA GLY A 54 9.95 13.13 -25.86
C GLY A 54 10.81 14.39 -25.98
N ILE A 55 11.21 14.97 -24.85
CA ILE A 55 12.10 16.15 -24.80
C ILE A 55 13.57 15.74 -24.98
N PHE A 56 13.99 14.61 -24.40
CA PHE A 56 15.37 14.12 -24.42
C PHE A 56 15.43 12.64 -24.86
N PRO A 57 15.55 12.37 -26.17
CA PRO A 57 15.53 11.01 -26.72
C PRO A 57 16.65 10.10 -26.16
N GLY A 58 17.78 10.67 -25.72
CA GLY A 58 18.88 9.95 -25.09
C GLY A 58 18.56 9.35 -23.72
N LEU A 59 17.47 9.76 -23.07
CA LEU A 59 17.00 9.17 -21.82
C LEU A 59 16.21 7.87 -22.00
N SER A 60 15.88 7.49 -23.24
CA SER A 60 15.11 6.29 -23.55
C SER A 60 15.71 5.01 -22.96
N GLY A 61 17.02 4.79 -23.08
CA GLY A 61 17.68 3.62 -22.49
C GLY A 61 17.72 3.57 -20.95
N LEU A 62 17.49 4.73 -20.30
CA LEU A 62 17.51 4.87 -18.84
C LEU A 62 16.10 4.81 -18.24
N LEU A 63 15.13 5.43 -18.93
CA LEU A 63 13.77 5.64 -18.45
C LEU A 63 12.75 4.70 -19.08
N LEU A 64 12.96 4.18 -20.29
CA LEU A 64 12.00 3.26 -20.91
C LEU A 64 12.31 1.80 -20.53
N PRO A 65 11.28 0.94 -20.52
CA PRO A 65 11.51 -0.48 -20.41
C PRO A 65 12.28 -0.99 -21.64
N ASN A 66 13.29 -1.83 -21.40
CA ASN A 66 14.04 -2.46 -22.47
C ASN A 66 13.10 -3.38 -23.26
N GLN A 67 12.82 -3.00 -24.50
CA GLN A 67 11.92 -3.67 -25.44
C GLN A 67 12.23 -5.16 -25.63
N GLN A 68 13.49 -5.59 -25.50
CA GLN A 68 13.84 -7.00 -25.67
C GLN A 68 13.37 -7.92 -24.53
N ASN A 69 13.29 -7.41 -23.30
CA ASN A 69 13.05 -8.23 -22.11
C ASN A 69 11.82 -7.77 -21.29
N GLY A 70 11.17 -6.68 -21.70
CA GLY A 70 10.05 -6.06 -20.97
C GLY A 70 10.41 -5.53 -19.58
N LYS A 71 11.69 -5.55 -19.18
CA LYS A 71 12.17 -5.08 -17.88
C LYS A 71 12.34 -3.56 -17.93
N ALA A 72 11.79 -2.85 -16.94
CA ALA A 72 12.08 -1.43 -16.74
C ALA A 72 13.59 -1.20 -16.64
N GLY A 73 14.10 -0.10 -17.21
CA GLY A 73 15.49 0.31 -16.99
C GLY A 73 15.79 0.45 -15.48
N PRO A 74 17.04 0.22 -15.06
CA PRO A 74 17.42 0.17 -13.63
C PRO A 74 17.12 1.48 -12.89
N PHE A 75 17.21 2.62 -13.60
CA PHE A 75 16.86 3.92 -13.03
C PHE A 75 15.34 4.09 -12.88
N ARG A 76 14.54 3.68 -13.88
CA ARG A 76 13.07 3.72 -13.78
C ARG A 76 12.58 2.87 -12.61
N SER A 77 13.07 1.64 -12.44
CA SER A 77 12.63 0.79 -11.33
C SER A 77 13.03 1.36 -9.97
N GLY A 78 14.29 1.80 -9.82
CA GLY A 78 14.76 2.43 -8.58
C GLY A 78 14.01 3.72 -8.25
N PHE A 79 13.74 4.55 -9.25
CA PHE A 79 13.00 5.79 -9.07
C PHE A 79 11.53 5.55 -8.69
N ILE A 80 10.85 4.60 -9.32
CA ILE A 80 9.47 4.23 -8.96
C ILE A 80 9.41 3.77 -7.51
N GLN A 81 10.35 2.92 -7.07
CA GLN A 81 10.42 2.45 -5.67
C GLN A 81 10.68 3.61 -4.70
N PHE A 82 11.60 4.50 -5.04
CA PHE A 82 11.90 5.69 -4.24
C PHE A 82 10.68 6.60 -4.10
N MET A 83 9.98 6.89 -5.21
CA MET A 83 8.76 7.68 -5.19
C MET A 83 7.65 6.99 -4.41
N ALA A 84 7.47 5.68 -4.57
CA ALA A 84 6.49 4.90 -3.81
C ALA A 84 6.72 5.03 -2.30
N VAL A 85 7.97 4.99 -1.84
CA VAL A 85 8.33 5.23 -0.43
C VAL A 85 8.00 6.66 0.01
N ILE A 86 8.34 7.68 -0.79
CA ILE A 86 8.01 9.08 -0.47
C ILE A 86 6.50 9.27 -0.34
N PHE A 87 5.72 8.78 -1.31
CA PHE A 87 4.26 8.89 -1.27
C PHE A 87 3.66 8.06 -0.14
N GLY A 88 4.25 6.90 0.19
CA GLY A 88 3.90 6.11 1.36
C GLY A 88 4.08 6.90 2.65
N ILE A 89 5.24 7.54 2.85
CA ILE A 89 5.53 8.40 4.02
C ILE A 89 4.59 9.60 4.08
N PHE A 90 4.37 10.27 2.95
CA PHE A 90 3.48 11.42 2.89
C PHE A 90 2.03 11.05 3.24
N SER A 91 1.56 9.91 2.73
CA SER A 91 0.23 9.39 3.03
C SER A 91 0.11 9.01 4.50
N ALA A 92 1.08 8.27 5.05
CA ALA A 92 1.11 7.94 6.48
C ALA A 92 1.11 9.21 7.36
N TRP A 93 1.78 10.28 6.92
CA TRP A 93 1.83 11.54 7.65
C TRP A 93 0.52 12.34 7.63
N ILE A 94 -0.19 12.37 6.50
CA ILE A 94 -1.51 13.01 6.37
C ILE A 94 -2.51 12.31 7.30
N TRP A 95 -2.56 10.98 7.23
CA TRP A 95 -3.53 10.16 7.97
C TRP A 95 -3.07 9.82 9.39
N LYS A 96 -1.87 10.28 9.80
CA LYS A 96 -1.24 9.99 11.09
C LYS A 96 -1.16 8.48 11.39
N PHE A 97 -0.96 7.67 10.37
CA PHE A 97 -0.79 6.23 10.53
C PHE A 97 0.58 5.90 11.12
N ASP A 98 0.60 5.48 12.38
CA ASP A 98 1.79 4.99 13.08
C ASP A 98 1.69 3.46 13.24
N LEU A 99 2.65 2.73 12.68
CA LEU A 99 2.69 1.28 12.69
C LEU A 99 2.79 0.73 14.10
N PHE A 100 3.55 1.39 14.99
CA PHE A 100 3.67 0.99 16.39
C PHE A 100 2.37 1.20 17.14
N TYR A 101 1.67 2.29 16.85
CA TYR A 101 0.34 2.53 17.38
C TYR A 101 -0.65 1.46 16.91
N LEU A 102 -0.64 1.11 15.62
CA LEU A 102 -1.48 0.06 15.06
C LEU A 102 -1.14 -1.33 15.64
N PHE A 103 0.14 -1.66 15.79
CA PHE A 103 0.59 -2.90 16.41
C PHE A 103 0.20 -2.99 17.88
N ALA A 104 0.27 -1.87 18.60
CA ALA A 104 -0.15 -1.82 19.99
C ALA A 104 -1.66 -2.01 20.13
N GLN A 105 -2.46 -1.38 19.27
CA GLN A 105 -3.91 -1.62 19.21
C GLN A 105 -4.22 -3.08 18.87
N LEU A 106 -3.51 -3.66 17.88
CA LEU A 106 -3.68 -5.07 17.51
C LEU A 106 -3.32 -6.00 18.67
N ARG A 107 -2.20 -5.75 19.36
CA ARG A 107 -1.80 -6.52 20.54
C ARG A 107 -2.83 -6.40 21.66
N MET A 108 -3.31 -5.20 21.94
CA MET A 108 -4.32 -4.94 22.96
C MET A 108 -5.62 -5.69 22.64
N PHE A 109 -6.00 -5.73 21.36
CA PHE A 109 -7.12 -6.52 20.88
C PHE A 109 -6.89 -8.03 21.10
N LEU A 110 -5.74 -8.58 20.70
CA LEU A 110 -5.41 -9.99 20.87
C LEU A 110 -5.28 -10.42 22.35
N ALA A 111 -4.88 -9.49 23.23
CA ALA A 111 -4.71 -9.73 24.66
C ALA A 111 -6.03 -9.62 25.46
N GLY A 112 -7.14 -9.18 24.84
CA GLY A 112 -8.46 -9.24 25.45
C GLY A 112 -8.79 -8.21 26.54
N GLY A 113 -7.98 -7.15 26.75
CA GLY A 113 -8.39 -6.12 27.70
C GLY A 113 -7.38 -5.05 28.09
N ALA A 114 -7.85 -3.80 27.92
CA ALA A 114 -7.76 -2.58 28.74
C ALA A 114 -6.42 -1.97 29.20
N ASP A 115 -5.36 -2.74 29.47
CA ASP A 115 -4.15 -2.19 30.12
C ASP A 115 -3.11 -1.65 29.11
N GLY A 116 -3.58 -1.20 27.96
CA GLY A 116 -2.74 -0.66 26.91
C GLY A 116 -2.28 0.75 27.27
N GLU A 117 -0.99 0.91 27.58
CA GLU A 117 -0.38 2.24 27.58
C GLU A 117 -0.71 2.95 26.26
N ILE A 118 -1.22 4.18 26.37
CA ILE A 118 -1.49 5.02 25.21
C ILE A 118 -0.14 5.33 24.58
N LEU A 119 0.22 4.57 23.55
CA LEU A 119 1.40 4.85 22.77
C LEU A 119 1.16 6.14 22.00
N VAL A 120 1.96 7.15 22.35
CA VAL A 120 1.97 8.43 21.67
C VAL A 120 2.40 8.19 20.22
N ILE A 121 1.65 8.77 19.28
CA ILE A 121 2.01 8.75 17.86
C ILE A 121 3.43 9.32 17.71
N THR A 122 4.32 8.50 17.18
CA THR A 122 5.72 8.82 16.99
C THR A 122 5.98 9.16 15.52
N THR A 123 6.86 10.13 15.29
CA THR A 123 7.32 10.45 13.93
C THR A 123 8.00 9.25 13.28
N TRP A 124 8.74 8.47 14.06
CA TRP A 124 9.41 7.25 13.59
C TRP A 124 8.43 6.18 13.15
N GLY A 125 7.36 5.96 13.92
CA GLY A 125 6.29 5.03 13.56
C GLY A 125 5.62 5.42 12.25
N ILE A 126 5.34 6.71 12.03
CA ILE A 126 4.78 7.22 10.77
C ILE A 126 5.71 6.97 9.57
N VAL A 127 7.00 7.31 9.72
CA VAL A 127 7.99 7.10 8.63
C VAL A 127 8.10 5.61 8.30
N LEU A 128 8.18 4.76 9.31
CA LEU A 128 8.24 3.32 9.13
C LEU A 128 6.97 2.78 8.45
N THR A 129 5.78 3.22 8.87
CA THR A 129 4.52 2.89 8.18
C THR A 129 4.59 3.24 6.71
N GLY A 130 5.05 4.45 6.40
CA GLY A 130 5.13 4.93 5.04
C GLY A 130 6.07 4.12 4.16
N ILE A 131 7.22 3.72 4.70
CA ILE A 131 8.16 2.82 4.02
C ILE A 131 7.49 1.46 3.75
N VAL A 132 6.81 0.89 4.75
CA VAL A 132 6.12 -0.40 4.62
C VAL A 132 5.01 -0.32 3.58
N ILE A 133 4.21 0.76 3.55
CA ILE A 133 3.18 0.98 2.52
C ILE A 133 3.83 1.09 1.13
N GLY A 134 4.86 1.93 1.00
CA GLY A 134 5.53 2.18 -0.28
C GLY A 134 6.28 0.97 -0.83
N MET A 135 6.86 0.13 0.02
CA MET A 135 7.47 -1.14 -0.39
C MET A 135 6.44 -2.24 -0.61
N GLY A 136 5.37 -2.25 0.20
CA GLY A 136 4.30 -3.23 0.13
C GLY A 136 3.56 -3.20 -1.20
N SER A 137 3.37 -2.02 -1.79
CA SER A 137 2.79 -1.88 -3.13
C SER A 137 3.62 -2.59 -4.20
N VAL A 138 4.95 -2.47 -4.15
CA VAL A 138 5.86 -3.18 -5.08
C VAL A 138 5.73 -4.69 -4.93
N PHE A 139 5.62 -5.18 -3.69
CA PHE A 139 5.40 -6.61 -3.44
C PHE A 139 4.05 -7.09 -3.98
N ILE A 140 2.97 -6.34 -3.74
CA ILE A 140 1.63 -6.66 -4.26
C ILE A 140 1.65 -6.67 -5.80
N HIS A 141 2.34 -5.73 -6.43
CA HIS A 141 2.53 -5.68 -7.88
C HIS A 141 3.18 -6.95 -8.42
N GLU A 142 4.29 -7.38 -7.81
CA GLU A 142 5.01 -8.59 -8.23
C GLU A 142 4.18 -9.86 -7.99
N LEU A 143 3.47 -9.93 -6.86
CA LEU A 143 2.56 -11.01 -6.54
C LEU A 143 1.44 -11.08 -7.60
N TYR A 144 0.81 -9.95 -7.94
CA TYR A 144 -0.19 -9.92 -8.99
C TYR A 144 0.35 -10.44 -10.32
N LYS A 145 1.53 -9.96 -10.74
CA LYS A 145 2.16 -10.36 -11.99
C LYS A 145 2.49 -11.87 -12.03
N ASN A 146 3.01 -12.42 -10.94
CA ASN A 146 3.46 -13.80 -10.87
C ASN A 146 2.31 -14.81 -10.82
N TYR A 147 1.21 -14.46 -10.15
CA TYR A 147 0.08 -15.38 -9.93
C TYR A 147 -1.09 -15.17 -10.90
N PHE A 148 -1.33 -13.94 -11.36
CA PHE A 148 -2.49 -13.60 -12.21
C PHE A 148 -2.09 -13.06 -13.59
N GLY A 149 -0.84 -12.61 -13.76
CA GLY A 149 -0.37 -12.00 -15.01
C GLY A 149 0.09 -12.96 -16.10
N LYS A 150 0.20 -14.27 -15.83
CA LYS A 150 0.49 -15.28 -16.86
C LYS A 150 -0.81 -15.69 -17.55
N GLN A 151 -1.31 -14.84 -18.45
CA GLN A 151 -2.13 -15.35 -19.53
C GLN A 151 -1.20 -16.16 -20.43
N SER A 152 -1.28 -17.49 -20.37
CA SER A 152 -0.65 -18.33 -21.39
C SER A 152 -1.14 -17.81 -22.75
N PRO A 153 -0.25 -17.48 -23.71
CA PRO A 153 -0.71 -17.21 -25.05
C PRO A 153 -1.53 -18.42 -25.48
N VAL A 154 -2.79 -18.20 -25.84
CA VAL A 154 -3.60 -19.26 -26.46
C VAL A 154 -2.82 -19.67 -27.71
N PRO A 155 -2.37 -20.93 -27.81
CA PRO A 155 -1.66 -21.40 -29.00
C PRO A 155 -2.48 -21.06 -30.24
N LEU A 156 -1.87 -20.43 -31.24
CA LEU A 156 -2.59 -19.95 -32.45
C LEU A 156 -3.31 -21.09 -33.19
N ASP A 157 -2.79 -22.30 -33.04
CA ASP A 157 -3.35 -23.58 -33.48
C ASP A 157 -4.70 -23.93 -32.82
N GLU A 158 -4.95 -23.51 -31.58
CA GLU A 158 -6.27 -23.64 -30.94
C GLU A 158 -7.28 -22.59 -31.42
N LEU A 159 -6.81 -21.44 -31.92
CA LEU A 159 -7.68 -20.38 -32.46
C LEU A 159 -8.15 -20.66 -33.91
N GLU A 160 -7.37 -21.39 -34.69
CA GLU A 160 -7.76 -21.77 -36.07
C GLU A 160 -8.80 -22.89 -36.07
N THR A 161 -8.73 -23.82 -35.11
CA THR A 161 -9.72 -24.91 -34.96
C THR A 161 -11.08 -24.39 -34.47
N PHE A 162 -11.12 -23.31 -33.68
CA PHE A 162 -12.37 -22.70 -33.20
C PHE A 162 -13.14 -21.90 -34.26
N LYS A 163 -12.49 -21.51 -35.37
CA LYS A 163 -13.13 -20.80 -36.49
C LYS A 163 -13.70 -21.72 -37.57
N ALA A 164 -13.43 -23.02 -37.49
CA ALA A 164 -13.77 -24.00 -38.52
C ALA A 164 -15.01 -24.85 -38.20
N GLY A 165 -15.68 -24.62 -37.07
CA GLY A 165 -16.96 -25.25 -36.68
C GLY A 165 -18.07 -24.23 -36.53
#